data_AF-A0A7C6X4V4-F1
#
_entry.id   AF-A0A7C6X4V4-F1
#
_cell.length_a   1.000
_cell.length_b   1.000
_cell.length_c   1.000
_cell.angle_alpha   90.00
_cell.angle_beta   90.00
_cell.angle_gamma   90.00
#
_symmetry.space_group_name_H-M   'P 1'
#
loop_
_entity.id
_entity.type
_entity.pdbx_description
1 polymer ?
#
loop_
_entity_poly.entity_id
_entity_poly.type
_entity_poly.pdbx_seq_one_letter_code
_entity_poly.pdbx_strand_id
1 'polypeptide(L)'
;MKKVIVVVLASIMVLGTLASTVYFLLESARARKSSADPLADVPEAVVRSFRFSDFSNMDISELDLSTIGDEILTYTFSSGTKWPAAEKMPPDTSPDQVMSLGKDLGLGLKALHEAGITGKGVAVAVIDKPIIADHEAYSANLHYIEVRPDDPKMERTHFHGAACATILAGDYGVAPEAPLYYFAVPDDREPYKRYAEAMDMLLEMVETMPEEEKIRIVSVSHGVDVSQSGASEWQAAIARAEEQGIIVVYPGMPELSYTGAGCPPGLDRDDPANYRRWSWTLAKEHVLGRLLESGVSSFETAREELKRLLTSDPELNVLHVEAIHTYLYVMELARMDPSATFEEYLWSMVTPAPDTLSVPADYLTVGDNASPSAYTYFGNGGLSWATPYLAGVLALGLQVNPSAAPEDLFAAVIETAWTFGEEGMMGKLLNPAGFLDAVR
;
A
#
# COMPACT_ATOMS: atom_id res chain seq x y z
N MET A 1 -11.16 7.46 20.04
CA MET A 1 -9.95 8.26 19.75
C MET A 1 -8.81 7.43 19.19
N LYS A 2 -8.14 6.51 19.93
CA LYS A 2 -7.07 5.65 19.37
C LYS A 2 -7.45 4.93 18.07
N LYS A 3 -8.64 4.30 18.01
CA LYS A 3 -9.14 3.65 16.79
C LYS A 3 -9.41 4.62 15.63
N VAL A 4 -9.86 5.83 15.90
CA VAL A 4 -10.18 6.84 14.87
C VAL A 4 -8.89 7.43 14.28
N ILE A 5 -7.89 7.72 15.12
CA ILE A 5 -6.59 8.24 14.65
C ILE A 5 -5.81 7.16 13.89
N VAL A 6 -5.83 5.91 14.35
CA VAL A 6 -5.22 4.76 13.65
C VAL A 6 -5.87 4.54 12.28
N VAL A 7 -7.19 4.69 12.18
CA VAL A 7 -7.94 4.59 10.92
C VAL A 7 -7.60 5.73 9.96
N VAL A 8 -7.55 6.98 10.42
CA VAL A 8 -7.16 8.13 9.57
C VAL A 8 -5.72 8.01 9.08
N LEU A 9 -4.80 7.55 9.93
CA LEU A 9 -3.42 7.25 9.53
C LEU A 9 -3.37 6.12 8.49
N ALA A 10 -4.20 5.09 8.63
CA ALA A 10 -4.32 4.02 7.62
C ALA A 10 -4.87 4.54 6.28
N SER A 11 -5.83 5.47 6.29
CA SER A 11 -6.35 6.12 5.08
C SER A 11 -5.34 7.06 4.41
N ILE A 12 -4.55 7.81 5.18
CA ILE A 12 -3.42 8.63 4.65
C ILE A 12 -2.33 7.71 4.08
N MET A 13 -2.08 6.56 4.69
CA MET A 13 -1.14 5.53 4.22
C MET A 13 -1.57 4.81 2.93
N VAL A 14 -2.87 4.79 2.62
CA VAL A 14 -3.42 4.33 1.33
C VAL A 14 -3.22 5.38 0.23
N LEU A 15 -3.22 6.67 0.60
CA LEU A 15 -2.97 7.80 -0.29
C LEU A 15 -1.48 8.18 -0.44
N GLY A 16 -0.61 7.61 0.40
CA GLY A 16 0.82 7.93 0.52
C GLY A 16 1.70 7.51 -0.67
N THR A 17 1.12 6.89 -1.70
CA THR A 17 1.79 6.63 -2.99
C THR A 17 1.30 7.58 -4.10
N LEU A 18 0.43 8.55 -3.76
CA LEU A 18 -0.23 9.46 -4.68
C LEU A 18 0.05 10.94 -4.40
N ALA A 19 1.15 11.28 -3.75
CA ALA A 19 1.50 12.69 -3.62
C ALA A 19 2.95 12.86 -3.19
N SER A 20 3.86 12.90 -4.17
CA SER A 20 4.97 13.84 -4.06
C SER A 20 4.41 15.16 -3.53
N THR A 21 5.17 15.84 -2.68
CA THR A 21 4.78 17.08 -1.97
C THR A 21 4.11 18.12 -2.90
N VAL A 22 4.38 18.02 -4.21
CA VAL A 22 3.75 18.73 -5.33
C VAL A 22 2.23 18.48 -5.49
N TYR A 23 1.70 17.26 -5.35
CA TYR A 23 0.25 17.00 -5.48
C TYR A 23 -0.52 17.57 -4.29
N PHE A 24 0.01 17.44 -3.07
CA PHE A 24 -0.60 18.04 -1.88
C PHE A 24 -0.56 19.58 -1.94
N LEU A 25 0.52 20.16 -2.49
CA LEU A 25 0.62 21.59 -2.83
C LEU A 25 -0.35 22.04 -3.93
N LEU A 26 -0.72 21.15 -4.87
CA LEU A 26 -1.66 21.45 -5.96
C LEU A 26 -3.14 21.26 -5.57
N GLU A 27 -3.46 20.28 -4.70
CA GLU A 27 -4.79 20.11 -4.10
C GLU A 27 -5.11 21.24 -3.12
N SER A 28 -4.15 21.65 -2.29
CA SER A 28 -4.29 22.83 -1.41
C SER A 28 -4.45 24.14 -2.20
N ALA A 29 -3.88 24.24 -3.39
CA ALA A 29 -4.13 25.36 -4.32
C ALA A 29 -5.52 25.30 -5.00
N ARG A 30 -6.15 24.12 -5.09
CA ARG A 30 -7.47 23.90 -5.73
C ARG A 30 -8.65 23.95 -4.77
N ALA A 31 -8.46 23.64 -3.49
CA ALA A 31 -9.48 23.80 -2.46
C ALA A 31 -9.60 25.27 -2.00
N ARG A 32 -10.52 26.05 -2.57
CA ARG A 32 -10.77 27.43 -2.07
C ARG A 32 -11.81 27.47 -0.94
N LYS A 33 -11.34 28.11 0.14
CA LYS A 33 -12.05 28.93 1.14
C LYS A 33 -13.09 28.23 2.03
N SER A 34 -12.62 27.68 3.16
CA SER A 34 -13.30 27.77 4.48
C SER A 34 -12.50 27.07 5.62
N SER A 35 -11.27 27.51 5.87
CA SER A 35 -10.51 27.43 7.14
C SER A 35 -9.11 27.98 6.85
N ALA A 36 -8.38 28.49 7.83
CA ALA A 36 -6.96 28.77 7.64
C ALA A 36 -6.28 27.44 7.33
N ASP A 37 -5.54 27.36 6.22
CA ASP A 37 -4.77 26.16 5.87
C ASP A 37 -3.85 25.80 7.06
N PRO A 38 -4.02 24.62 7.69
CA PRO A 38 -3.26 24.22 8.87
C PRO A 38 -1.74 24.13 8.63
N LEU A 39 -1.33 24.09 7.36
CA LEU A 39 0.06 24.03 6.94
C LEU A 39 0.58 25.39 6.44
N ALA A 40 -0.21 26.47 6.51
CA ALA A 40 0.15 27.77 5.96
C ALA A 40 1.44 28.39 6.54
N ASP A 41 1.74 28.11 7.82
CA ASP A 41 2.95 28.57 8.50
C ASP A 41 4.07 27.51 8.57
N VAL A 42 3.90 26.40 7.86
CA VAL A 42 4.90 25.33 7.79
C VAL A 42 5.98 25.71 6.77
N PRO A 43 7.27 25.72 7.16
CA PRO A 43 8.34 26.12 6.24
C PRO A 43 8.56 25.07 5.14
N GLU A 44 9.13 25.52 4.02
CA GLU A 44 9.61 24.61 2.98
C GLU A 44 10.74 23.73 3.53
N ALA A 45 10.67 22.44 3.23
CA ALA A 45 11.66 21.47 3.69
C ALA A 45 13.00 21.66 2.97
N VAL A 46 14.09 21.59 3.72
CA VAL A 46 15.44 21.55 3.14
C VAL A 46 15.91 20.10 3.12
N VAL A 47 15.55 19.38 2.06
CA VAL A 47 15.89 17.96 1.87
C VAL A 47 17.42 17.75 1.77
N ARG A 48 17.93 16.69 2.40
CA ARG A 48 19.35 16.31 2.46
C ARG A 48 19.69 15.13 1.56
N SER A 49 18.72 14.24 1.34
CA SER A 49 18.83 13.05 0.49
C SER A 49 17.55 12.89 -0.31
N PHE A 50 17.70 12.49 -1.58
CA PHE A 50 16.57 12.25 -2.47
C PHE A 50 16.00 10.83 -2.32
N ARG A 51 16.43 10.07 -1.32
CA ARG A 51 15.81 8.77 -1.00
C ARG A 51 14.29 8.88 -0.96
N PHE A 52 13.63 7.90 -1.58
CA PHE A 52 12.17 7.81 -1.69
C PHE A 52 11.52 8.93 -2.52
N SER A 53 12.29 9.68 -3.32
CA SER A 53 11.72 10.63 -4.29
C SER A 53 10.95 9.89 -5.38
N ASP A 54 9.84 10.50 -5.80
CA ASP A 54 9.05 10.06 -6.93
C ASP A 54 9.43 10.84 -8.19
N PHE A 55 9.97 10.12 -9.17
CA PHE A 55 10.34 10.58 -10.50
C PHE A 55 9.45 10.00 -11.60
N SER A 56 8.30 9.40 -11.25
CA SER A 56 7.38 8.79 -12.22
C SER A 56 6.92 9.78 -13.27
N ASN A 57 7.06 9.41 -14.55
CA ASN A 57 6.74 10.25 -15.71
C ASN A 57 7.47 11.61 -15.77
N MET A 58 8.56 11.80 -15.00
CA MET A 58 9.35 13.03 -15.00
C MET A 58 10.49 13.00 -16.02
N ASP A 59 10.88 14.17 -16.50
CA ASP A 59 12.11 14.36 -17.27
C ASP A 59 13.23 14.81 -16.31
N ILE A 60 14.12 13.88 -15.96
CA ILE A 60 15.27 14.13 -15.08
C ILE A 60 16.60 14.00 -15.83
N SER A 61 16.58 14.07 -17.16
CA SER A 61 17.75 13.86 -18.03
C SER A 61 18.90 14.84 -17.80
N GLU A 62 18.61 16.00 -17.21
CA GLU A 62 19.61 17.03 -16.91
C GLU A 62 20.33 16.82 -15.56
N LEU A 63 19.83 15.94 -14.68
CA LEU A 63 20.46 15.66 -13.39
C LEU A 63 21.78 14.91 -13.54
N ASP A 64 22.67 15.06 -12.55
CA ASP A 64 23.84 14.22 -12.37
C ASP A 64 23.62 13.31 -11.16
N LEU A 65 23.45 12.01 -11.43
CA LEU A 65 23.18 10.97 -10.45
C LEU A 65 24.39 10.04 -10.27
N SER A 66 25.56 10.38 -10.82
CA SER A 66 26.74 9.50 -10.80
C SER A 66 27.26 9.19 -9.38
N THR A 67 26.91 10.02 -8.39
CA THR A 67 27.40 9.91 -7.01
C THR A 67 26.35 9.45 -5.99
N ILE A 68 25.12 9.14 -6.40
CA ILE A 68 24.03 8.81 -5.45
C ILE A 68 24.13 7.38 -4.88
N GLY A 69 24.94 6.51 -5.48
CA GLY A 69 25.08 5.12 -5.06
C GLY A 69 23.75 4.37 -5.05
N ASP A 70 23.46 3.65 -3.96
CA ASP A 70 22.26 2.82 -3.80
C ASP A 70 20.98 3.62 -3.55
N GLU A 71 21.03 4.96 -3.47
CA GLU A 71 19.81 5.77 -3.32
C GLU A 71 18.82 5.54 -4.47
N ILE A 72 19.31 5.25 -5.68
CA ILE A 72 18.48 4.95 -6.85
C ILE A 72 17.50 3.78 -6.60
N LEU A 73 17.88 2.81 -5.75
CA LEU A 73 17.04 1.67 -5.40
C LEU A 73 15.80 2.09 -4.61
N THR A 74 15.83 3.26 -3.99
CA THR A 74 14.72 3.79 -3.18
C THR A 74 13.80 4.72 -3.95
N TYR A 75 14.15 5.10 -5.18
CA TYR A 75 13.32 6.02 -5.96
C TYR A 75 12.06 5.32 -6.46
N THR A 76 11.01 6.10 -6.65
CA THR A 76 9.83 5.67 -7.41
C THR A 76 9.95 6.22 -8.83
N PHE A 77 9.73 5.40 -9.85
CA PHE A 77 9.83 5.83 -11.25
C PHE A 77 9.03 4.92 -12.18
N SER A 78 8.66 5.42 -13.36
CA SER A 78 7.84 4.69 -14.32
C SER A 78 8.54 4.53 -15.67
N SER A 79 7.96 3.73 -16.55
CA SER A 79 8.41 3.59 -17.95
C SER A 79 8.44 4.92 -18.71
N GLY A 80 7.73 5.96 -18.23
CA GLY A 80 7.74 7.30 -18.79
C GLY A 80 8.86 8.20 -18.26
N THR A 81 9.60 7.79 -17.23
CA THR A 81 10.70 8.57 -16.66
C THR A 81 11.87 8.64 -17.63
N LYS A 82 12.33 9.86 -17.94
CA LYS A 82 13.52 10.06 -18.78
C LYS A 82 14.76 10.27 -17.92
N TRP A 83 15.72 9.38 -18.11
CA TRP A 83 16.93 9.32 -17.29
C TRP A 83 18.10 10.12 -17.90
N PRO A 84 19.08 10.54 -17.07
CA PRO A 84 20.35 11.08 -17.53
C PRO A 84 21.10 10.13 -18.47
N ALA A 85 22.06 10.69 -19.21
CA ALA A 85 23.03 9.89 -19.97
C ALA A 85 23.84 8.96 -19.04
N ALA A 86 24.33 7.84 -19.58
CA ALA A 86 24.97 6.78 -18.78
C ALA A 86 26.15 7.28 -17.92
N GLU A 87 26.93 8.24 -18.40
CA GLU A 87 28.03 8.86 -17.65
C GLU A 87 27.59 9.68 -16.43
N LYS A 88 26.31 10.04 -16.35
CA LYS A 88 25.66 10.72 -15.23
C LYS A 88 24.81 9.77 -14.38
N MET A 89 24.86 8.47 -14.64
CA MET A 89 24.15 7.44 -13.85
C MET A 89 25.12 6.69 -12.94
N PRO A 90 24.64 6.03 -11.87
CA PRO A 90 25.43 5.08 -11.10
C PRO A 90 26.01 3.98 -12.02
N PRO A 91 27.30 3.59 -11.86
CA PRO A 91 27.98 2.73 -12.83
C PRO A 91 27.43 1.29 -12.89
N ASP A 92 26.89 0.77 -11.79
CA ASP A 92 26.51 -0.65 -11.64
C ASP A 92 24.99 -0.87 -11.49
N THR A 93 24.19 0.20 -11.63
CA THR A 93 22.73 0.13 -11.41
C THR A 93 22.00 0.91 -12.48
N SER A 94 21.18 0.21 -13.29
CA SER A 94 20.29 0.84 -14.27
C SER A 94 18.82 0.83 -13.81
N PRO A 95 18.01 1.82 -14.24
CA PRO A 95 16.57 1.83 -13.96
C PRO A 95 15.85 0.57 -14.45
N ASP A 96 16.21 0.06 -15.64
CA ASP A 96 15.62 -1.15 -16.20
C ASP A 96 15.91 -2.38 -15.34
N GLN A 97 17.13 -2.48 -14.79
CA GLN A 97 17.50 -3.55 -13.87
C GLN A 97 16.71 -3.46 -12.57
N VAL A 98 16.59 -2.26 -11.99
CA VAL A 98 15.79 -2.05 -10.76
C VAL A 98 14.33 -2.39 -11.00
N MET A 99 13.75 -1.95 -12.13
CA MET A 99 12.39 -2.27 -12.50
C MET A 99 12.19 -3.78 -12.72
N SER A 100 13.14 -4.47 -13.33
CA SER A 100 13.10 -5.93 -13.46
C SER A 100 13.17 -6.65 -12.11
N LEU A 101 14.03 -6.19 -11.20
CA LEU A 101 14.16 -6.79 -9.86
C LEU A 101 12.91 -6.58 -9.00
N GLY A 102 12.18 -5.47 -9.20
CA GLY A 102 10.93 -5.20 -8.51
C GLY A 102 9.76 -6.11 -8.91
N LYS A 103 9.86 -6.84 -10.03
CA LYS A 103 8.83 -7.82 -10.44
C LYS A 103 8.88 -9.12 -9.61
N ASP A 104 9.98 -9.37 -8.91
CA ASP A 104 10.05 -10.47 -7.96
C ASP A 104 9.37 -10.07 -6.63
N LEU A 105 8.21 -10.67 -6.38
CA LEU A 105 7.42 -10.42 -5.16
C LEU A 105 8.02 -11.12 -3.91
N GLY A 106 8.95 -12.07 -4.10
CA GLY A 106 9.71 -12.71 -3.04
C GLY A 106 8.95 -13.73 -2.19
N LEU A 107 9.50 -14.02 -1.01
CA LEU A 107 8.98 -14.95 0.00
C LEU A 107 8.70 -16.37 -0.53
N GLY A 108 9.47 -16.83 -1.52
CA GLY A 108 9.42 -18.18 -2.08
C GLY A 108 8.28 -18.43 -3.07
N LEU A 109 7.57 -17.39 -3.51
CA LEU A 109 6.42 -17.53 -4.40
C LEU A 109 6.74 -18.27 -5.70
N LYS A 110 7.91 -18.00 -6.30
CA LYS A 110 8.34 -18.70 -7.51
C LYS A 110 8.41 -20.21 -7.32
N ALA A 111 8.97 -20.68 -6.20
CA ALA A 111 9.05 -22.12 -5.91
C ALA A 111 7.66 -22.73 -5.70
N LEU A 112 6.71 -21.98 -5.12
CA LEU A 112 5.33 -22.40 -4.97
C LEU A 112 4.61 -22.52 -6.32
N HIS A 113 4.82 -21.55 -7.21
CA HIS A 113 4.28 -21.56 -8.58
C HIS A 113 4.83 -22.75 -9.38
N GLU A 114 6.14 -23.00 -9.30
CA GLU A 114 6.79 -24.17 -9.92
C GLU A 114 6.23 -25.52 -9.37
N ALA A 115 5.77 -25.53 -8.12
CA ALA A 115 5.08 -26.67 -7.50
C ALA A 115 3.58 -26.76 -7.88
N GLY A 116 3.07 -25.86 -8.72
CA GLY A 116 1.67 -25.83 -9.18
C GLY A 116 0.70 -25.14 -8.23
N ILE A 117 1.18 -24.43 -7.21
CA ILE A 117 0.37 -23.63 -6.30
C ILE A 117 0.38 -22.20 -6.83
N THR A 118 -0.60 -21.86 -7.67
CA THR A 118 -0.65 -20.63 -8.49
C THR A 118 -1.95 -19.83 -8.30
N GLY A 119 -2.81 -20.23 -7.36
CA GLY A 119 -4.16 -19.68 -7.17
C GLY A 119 -5.20 -20.25 -8.14
N LYS A 120 -4.80 -21.23 -8.94
CA LYS A 120 -5.66 -21.87 -9.93
C LYS A 120 -6.94 -22.43 -9.30
N GLY A 121 -8.08 -22.08 -9.88
CA GLY A 121 -9.39 -22.55 -9.41
C GLY A 121 -9.92 -21.80 -8.19
N VAL A 122 -9.26 -20.72 -7.76
CA VAL A 122 -9.77 -19.83 -6.71
C VAL A 122 -10.03 -18.47 -7.34
N ALA A 123 -11.31 -18.13 -7.55
CA ALA A 123 -11.68 -16.82 -8.06
C ALA A 123 -11.48 -15.74 -6.99
N VAL A 124 -10.82 -14.65 -7.37
CA VAL A 124 -10.53 -13.50 -6.51
C VAL A 124 -11.07 -12.23 -7.14
N ALA A 125 -11.32 -11.21 -6.35
CA ALA A 125 -11.79 -9.92 -6.84
C ALA A 125 -10.98 -8.74 -6.32
N VAL A 126 -10.95 -7.66 -7.10
CA VAL A 126 -10.46 -6.33 -6.71
C VAL A 126 -11.58 -5.33 -6.93
N ILE A 127 -11.84 -4.48 -5.93
CA ILE A 127 -12.72 -3.31 -6.07
C ILE A 127 -11.84 -2.07 -5.99
N ASP A 128 -11.64 -1.40 -7.12
CA ASP A 128 -10.77 -0.21 -7.20
C ASP A 128 -11.13 0.65 -8.43
N LYS A 129 -10.38 1.74 -8.67
CA LYS A 129 -10.61 2.70 -9.75
C LYS A 129 -10.45 2.06 -11.14
N PRO A 130 -10.90 2.67 -12.24
CA PRO A 130 -10.75 2.08 -13.57
C PRO A 130 -9.28 1.89 -13.94
N ILE A 131 -8.98 0.87 -14.77
CA ILE A 131 -7.61 0.50 -15.19
C ILE A 131 -7.60 0.23 -16.70
N ILE A 132 -6.41 0.12 -17.27
CA ILE A 132 -6.25 -0.36 -18.65
C ILE A 132 -6.52 -1.87 -18.66
N ALA A 133 -7.67 -2.30 -19.13
CA ALA A 133 -8.11 -3.71 -19.03
C ALA A 133 -7.24 -4.69 -19.86
N ASP A 134 -6.60 -4.23 -20.93
CA ASP A 134 -5.72 -5.01 -21.81
C ASP A 134 -4.23 -4.91 -21.45
N HIS A 135 -3.92 -4.45 -20.22
CA HIS A 135 -2.54 -4.33 -19.75
C HIS A 135 -1.89 -5.71 -19.54
N GLU A 136 -0.68 -5.88 -20.10
CA GLU A 136 0.00 -7.19 -20.18
C GLU A 136 0.27 -7.84 -18.82
N ALA A 137 0.46 -7.03 -17.78
CA ALA A 137 0.71 -7.51 -16.42
C ALA A 137 -0.43 -8.30 -15.78
N TYR A 138 -1.69 -8.18 -16.22
CA TYR A 138 -2.82 -8.86 -15.54
C TYR A 138 -3.98 -9.24 -16.45
N SER A 139 -3.97 -8.86 -17.74
CA SER A 139 -5.11 -9.08 -18.64
C SER A 139 -5.41 -10.55 -18.92
N ALA A 140 -4.46 -11.47 -18.68
CA ALA A 140 -4.60 -12.89 -19.01
C ALA A 140 -5.78 -13.58 -18.28
N ASN A 141 -6.02 -13.22 -17.01
CA ASN A 141 -7.08 -13.81 -16.17
C ASN A 141 -8.15 -12.79 -15.76
N LEU A 142 -8.18 -11.62 -16.41
CA LEU A 142 -9.03 -10.50 -16.01
C LEU A 142 -10.47 -10.66 -16.51
N HIS A 143 -11.41 -10.57 -15.58
CA HIS A 143 -12.84 -10.35 -15.81
C HIS A 143 -13.17 -8.92 -15.40
N TYR A 144 -13.14 -7.99 -16.36
CA TYR A 144 -13.33 -6.56 -16.10
C TYR A 144 -14.81 -6.18 -16.07
N ILE A 145 -15.25 -5.56 -14.97
CA ILE A 145 -16.65 -5.21 -14.70
C ILE A 145 -16.70 -3.72 -14.34
N GLU A 146 -17.38 -2.92 -15.15
CA GLU A 146 -17.67 -1.54 -14.83
C GLU A 146 -18.92 -1.45 -13.95
N VAL A 147 -18.78 -0.93 -12.73
CA VAL A 147 -19.91 -0.79 -11.78
C VAL A 147 -20.91 0.26 -12.27
N ARG A 148 -20.44 1.25 -13.04
CA ARG A 148 -21.24 2.34 -13.61
C ARG A 148 -20.79 2.67 -15.04
N PRO A 149 -21.09 1.82 -16.04
CA PRO A 149 -20.58 1.98 -17.41
C PRO A 149 -21.00 3.30 -18.07
N ASP A 150 -22.12 3.89 -17.66
CA ASP A 150 -22.59 5.18 -18.16
C ASP A 150 -21.93 6.40 -17.47
N ASP A 151 -21.10 6.21 -16.42
CA ASP A 151 -20.39 7.32 -15.77
C ASP A 151 -19.12 7.67 -16.57
N PRO A 152 -18.96 8.93 -17.04
CA PRO A 152 -17.78 9.33 -17.82
C PRO A 152 -16.46 9.23 -17.04
N LYS A 153 -16.49 9.06 -15.71
CA LYS A 153 -15.29 8.78 -14.92
C LYS A 153 -14.75 7.38 -15.13
N MET A 154 -15.51 6.46 -15.73
CA MET A 154 -15.02 5.13 -16.08
C MET A 154 -13.90 5.17 -17.13
N GLU A 155 -13.88 6.19 -17.99
CA GLU A 155 -12.80 6.38 -18.97
C GLU A 155 -11.46 6.81 -18.34
N ARG A 156 -11.44 7.17 -17.05
CA ARG A 156 -10.25 7.68 -16.36
C ARG A 156 -9.52 6.55 -15.65
N THR A 157 -8.55 5.97 -16.33
CA THR A 157 -7.71 4.92 -15.76
C THR A 157 -6.76 5.45 -14.69
N HIS A 158 -6.45 4.63 -13.70
CA HIS A 158 -5.65 4.99 -12.54
C HIS A 158 -4.67 3.87 -12.18
N PHE A 159 -3.43 4.21 -11.82
CA PHE A 159 -2.38 3.21 -11.55
C PHE A 159 -2.65 2.36 -10.30
N HIS A 160 -3.31 2.90 -9.28
CA HIS A 160 -3.54 2.20 -8.00
C HIS A 160 -4.25 0.84 -8.18
N GLY A 161 -5.30 0.79 -8.98
CA GLY A 161 -5.98 -0.45 -9.33
C GLY A 161 -5.11 -1.42 -10.14
N ALA A 162 -4.30 -0.89 -11.06
CA ALA A 162 -3.36 -1.67 -11.87
C ALA A 162 -2.28 -2.32 -10.98
N ALA A 163 -1.83 -1.59 -9.94
CA ALA A 163 -0.95 -2.13 -8.92
C ALA A 163 -1.59 -3.30 -8.16
N CYS A 164 -2.84 -3.12 -7.71
CA CYS A 164 -3.56 -4.15 -6.99
C CYS A 164 -3.79 -5.40 -7.84
N ALA A 165 -4.22 -5.23 -9.09
CA ALA A 165 -4.42 -6.33 -10.03
C ALA A 165 -3.11 -7.09 -10.32
N THR A 166 -2.01 -6.35 -10.54
CA THR A 166 -0.68 -6.93 -10.82
C THR A 166 -0.20 -7.77 -9.63
N ILE A 167 -0.25 -7.22 -8.42
CA ILE A 167 0.25 -7.92 -7.22
C ILE A 167 -0.60 -9.16 -6.93
N LEU A 168 -1.93 -9.05 -7.00
CA LEU A 168 -2.82 -10.16 -6.64
C LEU A 168 -2.71 -11.33 -7.62
N ALA A 169 -2.97 -11.07 -8.91
CA ALA A 169 -3.17 -12.11 -9.92
C ALA A 169 -2.57 -11.75 -11.29
N GLY A 170 -1.57 -10.87 -11.31
CA GLY A 170 -0.80 -10.59 -12.50
C GLY A 170 0.07 -11.75 -12.98
N ASP A 171 0.74 -11.59 -14.12
CA ASP A 171 1.63 -12.58 -14.73
C ASP A 171 2.77 -13.04 -13.80
N TYR A 172 3.27 -12.14 -12.95
CA TYR A 172 4.18 -12.41 -11.83
C TYR A 172 3.55 -12.15 -10.45
N GLY A 173 2.22 -12.08 -10.40
CA GLY A 173 1.47 -11.85 -9.16
C GLY A 173 1.61 -13.00 -8.16
N VAL A 174 1.05 -12.82 -6.97
CA VAL A 174 1.06 -13.84 -5.91
C VAL A 174 0.27 -15.08 -6.34
N ALA A 175 -0.89 -14.88 -6.98
CA ALA A 175 -1.79 -15.92 -7.46
C ALA A 175 -2.01 -15.80 -8.98
N PRO A 176 -0.98 -16.09 -9.81
CA PRO A 176 -0.96 -15.73 -11.24
C PRO A 176 -1.91 -16.55 -12.13
N GLU A 177 -2.55 -17.62 -11.63
CA GLU A 177 -3.58 -18.39 -12.35
C GLU A 177 -4.98 -18.24 -11.71
N ALA A 178 -5.16 -17.34 -10.74
CA ALA A 178 -6.47 -17.05 -10.18
C ALA A 178 -7.33 -16.24 -11.18
N PRO A 179 -8.59 -16.64 -11.45
CA PRO A 179 -9.54 -15.77 -12.16
C PRO A 179 -9.73 -14.46 -11.38
N LEU A 180 -9.39 -13.33 -12.00
CA LEU A 180 -9.42 -12.01 -11.37
C LEU A 180 -10.66 -11.23 -11.82
N TYR A 181 -11.63 -11.08 -10.93
CA TYR A 181 -12.81 -10.24 -11.14
C TYR A 181 -12.54 -8.81 -10.69
N TYR A 182 -12.44 -7.88 -11.62
CA TYR A 182 -12.13 -6.49 -11.33
C TYR A 182 -13.38 -5.63 -11.42
N PHE A 183 -13.86 -5.15 -10.28
CA PHE A 183 -14.99 -4.23 -10.18
C PHE A 183 -14.48 -2.79 -10.19
N ALA A 184 -14.51 -2.18 -11.36
CA ALA A 184 -14.08 -0.82 -11.57
C ALA A 184 -15.15 0.16 -11.07
N VAL A 185 -14.77 0.97 -10.08
CA VAL A 185 -15.62 2.03 -9.53
C VAL A 185 -15.14 3.41 -9.97
N PRO A 186 -16.04 4.37 -10.25
CA PRO A 186 -15.62 5.71 -10.64
C PRO A 186 -14.86 6.42 -9.51
N ASP A 187 -13.77 7.11 -9.86
CA ASP A 187 -13.00 7.92 -8.90
C ASP A 187 -13.75 9.22 -8.59
N ASP A 188 -14.56 9.20 -7.53
CA ASP A 188 -15.32 10.34 -7.05
C ASP A 188 -15.24 10.52 -5.52
N ARG A 189 -16.01 11.49 -5.00
CA ARG A 189 -15.94 11.89 -3.58
C ARG A 189 -16.74 10.97 -2.64
N GLU A 190 -17.39 9.93 -3.16
CA GLU A 190 -18.20 8.98 -2.40
C GLU A 190 -17.64 7.54 -2.51
N PRO A 191 -16.35 7.28 -2.23
CA PRO A 191 -15.72 5.98 -2.51
C PRO A 191 -16.43 4.82 -1.81
N TYR A 192 -16.82 4.97 -0.53
CA TYR A 192 -17.51 3.92 0.21
C TYR A 192 -18.86 3.53 -0.37
N LYS A 193 -19.59 4.50 -0.92
CA LYS A 193 -20.83 4.21 -1.63
C LYS A 193 -20.55 3.42 -2.91
N ARG A 194 -19.48 3.76 -3.64
CA ARG A 194 -19.09 3.01 -4.84
C ARG A 194 -18.62 1.60 -4.51
N TYR A 195 -17.88 1.41 -3.43
CA TYR A 195 -17.46 0.10 -2.96
C TYR A 195 -18.66 -0.74 -2.51
N ALA A 196 -19.65 -0.15 -1.83
CA ALA A 196 -20.89 -0.83 -1.48
C ALA A 196 -21.68 -1.26 -2.73
N GLU A 197 -21.82 -0.37 -3.72
CA GLU A 197 -22.46 -0.70 -5.02
C GLU A 197 -21.74 -1.85 -5.74
N ALA A 198 -20.40 -1.83 -5.75
CA ALA A 198 -19.59 -2.89 -6.33
C ALA A 198 -19.76 -4.23 -5.60
N MET A 199 -19.81 -4.21 -4.27
CA MET A 199 -20.02 -5.41 -3.47
C MET A 199 -21.43 -5.97 -3.65
N ASP A 200 -22.46 -5.12 -3.75
CA ASP A 200 -23.82 -5.57 -4.05
C ASP A 200 -23.87 -6.29 -5.41
N MET A 201 -23.24 -5.73 -6.44
CA MET A 201 -23.11 -6.39 -7.75
C MET A 201 -22.33 -7.71 -7.67
N LEU A 202 -21.26 -7.75 -6.88
CA LEU A 202 -20.46 -8.96 -6.67
C LEU A 202 -21.30 -10.08 -6.02
N LEU A 203 -22.05 -9.76 -4.96
CA LEU A 203 -22.88 -10.73 -4.26
C LEU A 203 -24.01 -11.25 -5.16
N GLU A 204 -24.67 -10.38 -5.93
CA GLU A 204 -25.66 -10.78 -6.93
C GLU A 204 -25.06 -11.75 -7.98
N MET A 205 -23.83 -11.49 -8.42
CA MET A 205 -23.13 -12.37 -9.36
C MET A 205 -22.82 -13.73 -8.72
N VAL A 206 -22.24 -13.73 -7.51
CA VAL A 206 -21.85 -14.95 -6.77
C VAL A 206 -23.04 -15.86 -6.48
N GLU A 207 -24.24 -15.31 -6.23
CA GLU A 207 -25.47 -16.11 -6.06
C GLU A 207 -25.81 -16.99 -7.26
N THR A 208 -25.38 -16.59 -8.46
CA THR A 208 -25.67 -17.30 -9.72
C THR A 208 -24.51 -18.16 -10.23
N MET A 209 -23.34 -18.08 -9.60
CA MET A 209 -22.14 -18.81 -10.00
C MET A 209 -22.17 -20.28 -9.54
N PRO A 210 -21.61 -21.21 -10.34
CA PRO A 210 -21.25 -22.55 -9.85
C PRO A 210 -20.37 -22.46 -8.60
N GLU A 211 -20.55 -23.37 -7.66
CA GLU A 211 -19.85 -23.34 -6.35
C GLU A 211 -18.33 -23.28 -6.52
N GLU A 212 -17.80 -24.02 -7.49
CA GLU A 212 -16.38 -24.10 -7.84
C GLU A 212 -15.82 -22.84 -8.54
N GLU A 213 -16.68 -21.94 -9.03
CA GLU A 213 -16.30 -20.71 -9.72
C GLU A 213 -16.54 -19.45 -8.86
N LYS A 214 -17.17 -19.60 -7.70
CA LYS A 214 -17.51 -18.48 -6.82
C LYS A 214 -16.26 -17.71 -6.40
N ILE A 215 -16.39 -16.38 -6.40
CA ILE A 215 -15.38 -15.50 -5.81
C ILE A 215 -15.29 -15.79 -4.32
N ARG A 216 -14.09 -16.12 -3.85
CA ARG A 216 -13.82 -16.46 -2.44
C ARG A 216 -13.12 -15.36 -1.67
N ILE A 217 -12.42 -14.46 -2.37
CA ILE A 217 -11.61 -13.40 -1.76
C ILE A 217 -11.84 -12.09 -2.52
N VAL A 218 -12.05 -11.00 -1.78
CA VAL A 218 -12.15 -9.63 -2.31
C VAL A 218 -11.07 -8.78 -1.67
N SER A 219 -10.18 -8.22 -2.49
CA SER A 219 -9.18 -7.25 -2.08
C SER A 219 -9.71 -5.84 -2.29
N VAL A 220 -9.77 -5.05 -1.22
CA VAL A 220 -10.12 -3.62 -1.28
C VAL A 220 -9.05 -2.82 -0.59
N SER A 221 -8.20 -2.18 -1.39
CA SER A 221 -7.05 -1.42 -0.92
C SER A 221 -7.44 -0.03 -0.40
N HIS A 222 -8.46 0.03 0.45
CA HIS A 222 -8.95 1.25 1.07
C HIS A 222 -9.52 0.93 2.46
N GLY A 223 -8.92 1.51 3.51
CA GLY A 223 -9.39 1.33 4.89
C GLY A 223 -10.75 2.01 5.12
N VAL A 224 -11.41 1.67 6.24
CA VAL A 224 -12.72 2.23 6.59
C VAL A 224 -12.58 3.40 7.55
N ASP A 225 -12.72 4.63 7.04
CA ASP A 225 -12.85 5.85 7.81
C ASP A 225 -14.31 6.09 8.21
N VAL A 226 -14.63 5.74 9.45
CA VAL A 226 -15.97 5.90 10.05
C VAL A 226 -16.49 7.34 10.08
N SER A 227 -15.63 8.34 9.84
CA SER A 227 -16.03 9.74 9.77
C SER A 227 -16.55 10.16 8.39
N GLN A 228 -16.26 9.38 7.35
CA GLN A 228 -16.66 9.70 5.98
C GLN A 228 -18.08 9.20 5.67
N SER A 229 -18.77 9.90 4.78
CA SER A 229 -20.07 9.48 4.26
C SER A 229 -19.97 8.14 3.53
N GLY A 230 -20.93 7.24 3.77
CA GLY A 230 -20.97 5.91 3.18
C GLY A 230 -20.26 4.81 3.97
N ALA A 231 -19.52 5.16 5.04
CA ALA A 231 -18.72 4.19 5.79
C ALA A 231 -19.58 3.08 6.44
N SER A 232 -20.76 3.41 6.97
CA SER A 232 -21.66 2.42 7.57
C SER A 232 -22.28 1.50 6.53
N GLU A 233 -22.64 2.02 5.36
CA GLU A 233 -23.13 1.24 4.22
C GLU A 233 -22.05 0.28 3.71
N TRP A 234 -20.80 0.75 3.64
CA TRP A 234 -19.67 -0.07 3.26
C TRP A 234 -19.38 -1.19 4.28
N GLN A 235 -19.39 -0.88 5.58
CA GLN A 235 -19.26 -1.89 6.64
C GLN A 235 -20.37 -2.94 6.57
N ALA A 236 -21.60 -2.51 6.30
CA ALA A 236 -22.71 -3.45 6.13
C ALA A 236 -22.54 -4.33 4.88
N ALA A 237 -21.94 -3.82 3.81
CA ALA A 237 -21.65 -4.60 2.61
C ALA A 237 -20.55 -5.64 2.85
N ILE A 238 -19.48 -5.27 3.57
CA ILE A 238 -18.44 -6.20 4.02
C ILE A 238 -19.06 -7.34 4.83
N ALA A 239 -19.86 -7.00 5.85
CA ALA A 239 -20.50 -8.00 6.71
C ALA A 239 -21.39 -8.99 5.92
N ARG A 240 -22.14 -8.51 4.92
CA ARG A 240 -22.93 -9.39 4.03
C ARG A 240 -22.06 -10.35 3.22
N ALA A 241 -20.88 -9.91 2.77
CA ALA A 241 -19.96 -10.77 2.03
C ALA A 241 -19.34 -11.84 2.94
N GLU A 242 -18.92 -11.45 4.15
CA GLU A 242 -18.37 -12.35 5.17
C GLU A 242 -19.39 -13.39 5.63
N GLU A 243 -20.67 -13.02 5.77
CA GLU A 243 -21.77 -13.94 6.07
C GLU A 243 -21.96 -15.03 4.98
N GLN A 244 -21.54 -14.77 3.75
CA GLN A 244 -21.54 -15.74 2.64
C GLN A 244 -20.22 -16.52 2.52
N GLY A 245 -19.29 -16.35 3.45
CA GLY A 245 -17.98 -17.02 3.44
C GLY A 245 -16.97 -16.43 2.46
N ILE A 246 -17.19 -15.18 2.01
CA ILE A 246 -16.24 -14.43 1.18
C ILE A 246 -15.28 -13.68 2.11
N ILE A 247 -13.98 -13.86 1.89
CA ILE A 247 -12.93 -13.18 2.65
C ILE A 247 -12.74 -11.77 2.07
N VAL A 248 -12.95 -10.73 2.87
CA VAL A 248 -12.70 -9.34 2.43
C VAL A 248 -11.40 -8.84 3.08
N VAL A 249 -10.37 -8.60 2.27
CA VAL A 249 -9.06 -8.13 2.73
C VAL A 249 -8.97 -6.62 2.49
N TYR A 250 -8.81 -5.85 3.57
CA TYR A 250 -8.67 -4.39 3.51
C TYR A 250 -7.82 -3.84 4.66
N PRO A 251 -7.18 -2.66 4.51
CA PRO A 251 -6.39 -2.08 5.58
C PRO A 251 -7.22 -1.81 6.84
N GLY A 252 -6.78 -2.34 7.97
CA GLY A 252 -7.44 -2.14 9.26
C GLY A 252 -8.62 -3.08 9.54
N MET A 253 -8.76 -4.19 8.80
CA MET A 253 -9.74 -5.22 9.10
C MET A 253 -9.55 -5.81 10.52
N PRO A 254 -10.64 -6.12 11.24
CA PRO A 254 -10.56 -6.53 12.65
C PRO A 254 -9.99 -7.95 12.87
N GLU A 255 -10.11 -8.83 11.88
CA GLU A 255 -9.70 -10.24 11.95
C GLU A 255 -8.18 -10.41 11.98
N LEU A 256 -7.45 -9.53 11.28
CA LEU A 256 -6.01 -9.62 11.11
C LEU A 256 -5.40 -8.24 10.89
N SER A 257 -4.57 -7.83 11.85
CA SER A 257 -3.75 -6.62 11.74
C SER A 257 -2.51 -6.90 10.90
N TYR A 258 -2.28 -6.09 9.86
CA TYR A 258 -1.08 -6.17 9.03
C TYR A 258 -0.47 -4.80 8.70
N THR A 259 0.80 -4.83 8.32
CA THR A 259 1.64 -3.68 7.96
C THR A 259 2.55 -4.01 6.76
N GLY A 260 3.35 -3.06 6.31
CA GLY A 260 4.30 -3.25 5.21
C GLY A 260 5.64 -3.90 5.63
N ALA A 261 6.37 -4.40 4.65
CA ALA A 261 7.78 -4.76 4.72
C ALA A 261 8.45 -4.51 3.37
N GLY A 262 9.78 -4.46 3.37
CA GLY A 262 10.57 -4.25 2.16
C GLY A 262 11.86 -5.05 2.14
N CYS A 263 12.17 -5.67 1.01
CA CYS A 263 13.50 -6.22 0.72
C CYS A 263 14.14 -5.36 -0.38
N PRO A 264 15.23 -4.64 -0.10
CA PRO A 264 15.93 -3.84 -1.11
C PRO A 264 16.32 -4.67 -2.34
N PRO A 265 16.23 -4.11 -3.57
CA PRO A 265 16.65 -4.80 -4.78
C PRO A 265 18.11 -5.26 -4.70
N GLY A 266 18.40 -6.43 -5.28
CA GLY A 266 19.74 -7.01 -5.30
C GLY A 266 20.06 -7.93 -4.10
N LEU A 267 19.20 -7.95 -3.09
CA LEU A 267 19.21 -8.98 -2.05
C LEU A 267 18.31 -10.16 -2.44
N ASP A 268 18.53 -11.31 -1.80
CA ASP A 268 17.65 -12.48 -1.96
C ASP A 268 16.31 -12.21 -1.28
N ARG A 269 15.23 -12.14 -2.08
CA ARG A 269 13.87 -11.86 -1.62
C ARG A 269 13.16 -13.11 -1.06
N ASP A 270 13.78 -14.28 -1.15
CA ASP A 270 13.27 -15.50 -0.50
C ASP A 270 13.86 -15.70 0.90
N ASP A 271 14.92 -14.96 1.26
CA ASP A 271 15.50 -14.98 2.60
C ASP A 271 14.84 -13.92 3.51
N PRO A 272 14.08 -14.31 4.55
CA PRO A 272 13.44 -13.38 5.47
C PRO A 272 14.43 -12.49 6.23
N ALA A 273 15.70 -12.88 6.34
CA ALA A 273 16.73 -12.06 7.00
C ALA A 273 17.08 -10.78 6.21
N ASN A 274 16.76 -10.74 4.90
CA ASN A 274 16.99 -9.55 4.06
C ASN A 274 15.86 -8.52 4.14
N TYR A 275 14.72 -8.87 4.73
CA TYR A 275 13.59 -7.98 4.88
C TYR A 275 13.82 -6.96 6.00
N ARG A 276 13.33 -5.75 5.74
CA ARG A 276 13.29 -4.65 6.69
C ARG A 276 11.84 -4.30 6.98
N ARG A 277 11.63 -3.72 8.17
CA ARG A 277 10.36 -3.08 8.51
C ARG A 277 10.06 -2.01 7.46
N TRP A 278 8.78 -1.79 7.21
CA TRP A 278 8.28 -0.87 6.20
C TRP A 278 9.01 0.48 6.22
N SER A 279 9.43 0.98 5.06
CA SER A 279 10.08 2.29 4.91
C SER A 279 9.29 3.41 5.59
N TRP A 280 7.96 3.42 5.47
CA TRP A 280 7.10 4.39 6.15
C TRP A 280 7.14 4.28 7.67
N THR A 281 7.17 3.07 8.21
CA THR A 281 7.33 2.86 9.67
C THR A 281 8.67 3.41 10.15
N LEU A 282 9.75 3.16 9.40
CA LEU A 282 11.08 3.69 9.74
C LEU A 282 11.13 5.22 9.68
N ALA A 283 10.50 5.84 8.68
CA ALA A 283 10.41 7.31 8.58
C ALA A 283 9.67 7.93 9.77
N LYS A 284 8.58 7.29 10.19
CA LYS A 284 7.81 7.68 11.37
C LYS A 284 8.60 7.56 12.66
N GLU A 285 9.30 6.44 12.85
CA GLU A 285 10.17 6.22 14.00
C GLU A 285 11.33 7.21 14.06
N HIS A 286 11.93 7.56 12.92
CA HIS A 286 12.94 8.61 12.83
C HIS A 286 12.40 9.92 13.39
N VAL A 287 11.29 10.42 12.83
CA VAL A 287 10.70 11.71 13.25
C VAL A 287 10.27 11.69 14.72
N LEU A 288 9.66 10.60 15.19
CA LEU A 288 9.29 10.45 16.60
C LEU A 288 10.53 10.46 17.51
N GLY A 289 11.60 9.76 17.12
CA GLY A 289 12.86 9.75 17.86
C GLY A 289 13.41 11.17 18.05
N ARG A 290 13.44 11.96 16.96
CA ARG A 290 13.88 13.37 17.01
C ARG A 290 13.01 14.22 17.93
N LEU A 291 11.69 14.02 17.91
CA LEU A 291 10.78 14.69 18.85
C LEU A 291 11.10 14.35 20.30
N LEU A 292 11.23 13.06 20.62
CA LEU A 292 11.53 12.61 21.98
C LEU A 292 12.89 13.13 22.48
N GLU A 293 13.92 13.12 21.63
CA GLU A 293 15.25 13.68 21.92
C GLU A 293 15.20 15.17 22.28
N SER A 294 14.32 15.93 21.62
CA SER A 294 14.15 17.37 21.85
C SER A 294 13.39 17.69 23.16
N GLY A 295 12.78 16.70 23.81
CA GLY A 295 12.07 16.87 25.07
C GLY A 295 10.70 17.57 24.94
N VAL A 296 10.02 17.44 23.80
CA VAL A 296 8.66 17.98 23.61
C VAL A 296 7.71 17.44 24.68
N SER A 297 6.81 18.30 25.16
CA SER A 297 5.88 17.97 26.26
C SER A 297 4.45 18.47 26.04
N SER A 298 4.20 19.11 24.90
CA SER A 298 2.89 19.61 24.51
C SER A 298 2.75 19.67 22.99
N PHE A 299 1.52 19.73 22.50
CA PHE A 299 1.20 19.96 21.09
C PHE A 299 1.97 21.14 20.50
N GLU A 300 2.04 22.26 21.24
CA GLU A 300 2.72 23.47 20.77
C GLU A 300 4.23 23.24 20.58
N THR A 301 4.88 22.65 21.59
CA THR A 301 6.33 22.36 21.50
C THR A 301 6.63 21.34 20.40
N ALA A 302 5.78 20.32 20.22
CA ALA A 302 5.93 19.35 19.14
C ALA A 302 5.72 19.98 17.76
N ARG A 303 4.78 20.93 17.62
CA ARG A 303 4.53 21.62 16.35
C ARG A 303 5.75 22.42 15.91
N GLU A 304 6.31 23.19 16.84
CA GLU A 304 7.49 24.00 16.57
C GLU A 304 8.71 23.13 16.28
N GLU A 305 8.86 22.01 16.98
CA GLU A 305 9.94 21.07 16.70
C GLU A 305 9.79 20.39 15.33
N LEU A 306 8.60 19.94 14.95
CA LEU A 306 8.33 19.38 13.62
C LEU A 306 8.68 20.38 12.51
N LYS A 307 8.29 21.66 12.67
CA LYS A 307 8.67 22.75 11.76
C LYS A 307 10.19 22.97 11.73
N ARG A 308 10.86 22.89 12.88
CA ARG A 308 12.32 22.99 12.98
C ARG A 308 13.01 21.84 12.24
N LEU A 309 12.53 20.61 12.38
CA LEU A 309 13.11 19.42 11.74
C LEU A 309 13.09 19.52 10.22
N LEU A 310 12.03 20.08 9.61
CA LEU A 310 11.96 20.32 8.16
C LEU A 310 13.14 21.13 7.59
N THR A 311 13.77 21.98 8.41
CA THR A 311 14.85 22.86 7.96
C THR A 311 16.23 22.46 8.49
N SER A 312 16.28 21.69 9.58
CA SER A 312 17.51 21.50 10.36
C SER A 312 17.89 20.05 10.63
N ASP A 313 17.04 19.07 10.32
CA ASP A 313 17.40 17.66 10.45
C ASP A 313 18.51 17.31 9.42
N PRO A 314 19.69 16.84 9.86
CA PRO A 314 20.79 16.48 8.96
C PRO A 314 20.51 15.23 8.11
N GLU A 315 19.53 14.40 8.49
CA GLU A 315 19.18 13.13 7.82
C GLU A 315 17.83 13.21 7.09
N LEU A 316 17.29 14.42 6.90
CA LEU A 316 15.99 14.64 6.27
C LEU A 316 15.95 14.16 4.81
N ASN A 317 15.19 13.10 4.55
CA ASN A 317 14.83 12.65 3.20
C ASN A 317 13.35 12.96 2.89
N VAL A 318 12.89 12.64 1.68
CA VAL A 318 11.52 12.93 1.24
C VAL A 318 10.47 12.23 2.10
N LEU A 319 10.69 10.97 2.49
CA LEU A 319 9.75 10.22 3.32
C LEU A 319 9.65 10.78 4.75
N HIS A 320 10.75 11.31 5.30
CA HIS A 320 10.73 12.03 6.58
C HIS A 320 9.90 13.31 6.50
N VAL A 321 9.97 14.04 5.38
CA VAL A 321 9.15 15.24 5.14
C VAL A 321 7.67 14.88 5.12
N GLU A 322 7.30 13.80 4.42
CA GLU A 322 5.92 13.30 4.39
C GLU A 322 5.43 12.87 5.78
N ALA A 323 6.28 12.19 6.56
CA ALA A 323 5.96 11.82 7.94
C ALA A 323 5.72 13.05 8.82
N ILE A 324 6.58 14.08 8.72
CA ILE A 324 6.40 15.35 9.44
C ILE A 324 5.08 16.02 9.05
N HIS A 325 4.78 16.16 7.76
CA HIS A 325 3.53 16.76 7.31
C HIS A 325 2.31 15.96 7.79
N THR A 326 2.38 14.64 7.76
CA THR A 326 1.34 13.76 8.30
C THR A 326 1.12 14.01 9.79
N TYR A 327 2.19 14.11 10.58
CA TYR A 327 2.10 14.38 12.01
C TYR A 327 1.57 15.77 12.33
N LEU A 328 1.91 16.79 11.53
CA LEU A 328 1.33 18.12 11.65
C LEU A 328 -0.17 18.08 11.37
N TYR A 329 -0.60 17.40 10.32
CA TYR A 329 -2.02 17.26 9.99
C TYR A 329 -2.81 16.51 11.08
N VAL A 330 -2.30 15.36 11.53
CA VAL A 330 -2.91 14.57 12.62
C VAL A 330 -2.96 15.36 13.92
N MET A 331 -1.97 16.23 14.17
CA MET A 331 -1.98 17.12 15.31
C MET A 331 -3.19 18.06 15.27
N GLU A 332 -3.47 18.66 14.12
CA GLU A 332 -4.59 19.58 13.98
C GLU A 332 -5.93 18.85 14.16
N LEU A 333 -6.06 17.64 13.64
CA LEU A 333 -7.23 16.80 13.91
C LEU A 333 -7.38 16.48 15.40
N ALA A 334 -6.28 16.11 16.08
CA ALA A 334 -6.29 15.85 17.50
C ALA A 334 -6.71 17.10 18.30
N ARG A 335 -6.24 18.29 17.92
CA ARG A 335 -6.60 19.56 18.57
C ARG A 335 -8.07 19.95 18.39
N MET A 336 -8.76 19.41 17.38
CA MET A 336 -10.21 19.61 17.20
C MET A 336 -11.04 18.80 18.22
N ASP A 337 -10.47 17.75 18.81
CA ASP A 337 -11.09 16.98 19.88
C ASP A 337 -10.65 17.52 21.26
N PRO A 338 -11.55 18.12 22.06
CA PRO A 338 -11.19 18.67 23.37
C PRO A 338 -10.77 17.61 24.39
N SER A 339 -10.94 16.31 24.09
CA SER A 339 -10.48 15.20 24.92
C SER A 339 -9.10 14.66 24.54
N ALA A 340 -8.53 15.09 23.42
CA ALA A 340 -7.24 14.58 22.94
C ALA A 340 -6.09 14.98 23.86
N THR A 341 -5.30 13.98 24.25
CA THR A 341 -4.08 14.19 25.03
C THR A 341 -2.84 14.20 24.15
N PHE A 342 -1.80 14.92 24.58
CA PHE A 342 -0.52 14.93 23.87
C PHE A 342 0.14 13.55 23.86
N GLU A 343 -0.04 12.76 24.92
CA GLU A 343 0.45 11.38 25.00
C GLU A 343 -0.22 10.49 23.94
N GLU A 344 -1.54 10.60 23.74
CA GLU A 344 -2.24 9.85 22.69
C GLU A 344 -1.81 10.29 21.29
N TYR A 345 -1.50 11.56 21.09
CA TYR A 345 -0.93 12.06 19.85
C TYR A 345 0.45 11.44 19.57
N LEU A 346 1.38 11.45 20.54
CA LEU A 346 2.67 10.77 20.39
C LEU A 346 2.48 9.27 20.14
N TRP A 347 1.54 8.63 20.84
CA TRP A 347 1.25 7.20 20.64
C TRP A 347 0.65 6.89 19.27
N SER A 348 0.01 7.87 18.62
CA SER A 348 -0.47 7.72 17.25
C SER A 348 0.63 7.78 16.20
N MET A 349 1.79 8.38 16.52
CA MET A 349 2.91 8.48 15.59
C MET A 349 3.54 7.13 15.29
N VAL A 350 3.48 6.20 16.25
CA VAL A 350 4.04 4.86 16.14
C VAL A 350 3.01 3.90 15.53
N THR A 351 3.45 3.04 14.62
CA THR A 351 2.70 1.88 14.13
C THR A 351 3.64 0.69 13.92
N PRO A 352 3.24 -0.57 14.14
CA PRO A 352 2.03 -1.08 14.79
C PRO A 352 2.39 -1.94 16.02
N ALA A 353 1.41 -2.62 16.64
CA ALA A 353 1.67 -3.51 17.78
C ALA A 353 2.63 -4.65 17.38
N PRO A 354 3.44 -5.20 18.30
CA PRO A 354 4.46 -6.23 18.01
C PRO A 354 3.95 -7.46 17.24
N ASP A 355 2.66 -7.78 17.38
CA ASP A 355 2.02 -8.94 16.75
C ASP A 355 1.42 -8.68 15.36
N THR A 356 1.72 -7.52 14.75
CA THR A 356 1.19 -7.17 13.43
C THR A 356 1.96 -7.89 12.33
N LEU A 357 1.24 -8.52 11.40
CA LEU A 357 1.82 -9.24 10.27
C LEU A 357 2.42 -8.24 9.27
N SER A 358 3.68 -8.40 8.92
CA SER A 358 4.36 -7.58 7.91
C SER A 358 4.27 -8.29 6.57
N VAL A 359 3.82 -7.56 5.55
CA VAL A 359 3.56 -8.07 4.21
C VAL A 359 4.32 -7.18 3.21
N PRO A 360 4.93 -7.74 2.14
CA PRO A 360 5.68 -6.94 1.18
C PRO A 360 4.88 -5.76 0.62
N ALA A 361 5.47 -4.57 0.67
CA ALA A 361 4.88 -3.32 0.20
C ALA A 361 5.90 -2.43 -0.52
N ASP A 362 7.18 -2.47 -0.12
CA ASP A 362 8.24 -1.66 -0.74
C ASP A 362 9.00 -2.41 -1.85
N TYR A 363 9.64 -1.64 -2.72
CA TYR A 363 10.54 -2.10 -3.79
C TYR A 363 9.86 -3.01 -4.82
N LEU A 364 8.59 -2.73 -5.13
CA LEU A 364 7.75 -3.52 -6.04
C LEU A 364 7.59 -2.80 -7.38
N THR A 365 7.64 -3.57 -8.47
CA THR A 365 7.26 -3.13 -9.81
C THR A 365 5.86 -3.63 -10.10
N VAL A 366 5.02 -2.75 -10.62
CA VAL A 366 3.62 -3.07 -10.95
C VAL A 366 3.19 -2.40 -12.24
N GLY A 367 2.11 -2.87 -12.86
CA GLY A 367 1.54 -2.23 -14.05
C GLY A 367 1.12 -0.77 -13.78
N ASP A 368 1.29 0.08 -14.78
CA ASP A 368 0.96 1.51 -14.74
C ASP A 368 -0.26 1.83 -15.63
N ASN A 369 -0.79 3.05 -15.54
CA ASN A 369 -1.92 3.50 -16.34
C ASN A 369 -1.54 4.34 -17.57
N ALA A 370 -0.24 4.42 -17.92
CA ALA A 370 0.22 5.19 -19.07
C ALA A 370 0.01 4.47 -20.41
N SER A 371 0.15 3.13 -20.46
CA SER A 371 -0.09 2.30 -21.64
C SER A 371 -0.25 0.82 -21.24
N PRO A 372 -0.75 -0.06 -22.13
CA PRO A 372 -0.86 -1.50 -21.84
C PRO A 372 0.45 -2.25 -21.50
N SER A 373 1.61 -1.62 -21.68
CA SER A 373 2.92 -2.20 -21.36
C SER A 373 3.79 -1.28 -20.48
N ALA A 374 3.16 -0.33 -19.76
CA ALA A 374 3.88 0.59 -18.88
C ALA A 374 3.96 0.02 -17.46
N TYR A 375 5.07 0.25 -16.77
CA TYR A 375 5.26 -0.18 -15.39
C TYR A 375 5.76 0.97 -14.53
N THR A 376 5.47 0.88 -13.23
CA THR A 376 6.04 1.76 -12.20
C THR A 376 6.74 0.91 -11.15
N TYR A 377 7.98 1.26 -10.85
CA TYR A 377 8.72 0.77 -9.71
C TYR A 377 8.50 1.70 -8.52
N PHE A 378 8.10 1.14 -7.38
CA PHE A 378 7.85 1.84 -6.13
C PHE A 378 8.97 1.52 -5.14
N GLY A 379 9.91 2.45 -4.93
CA GLY A 379 10.95 2.28 -3.92
C GLY A 379 10.41 2.33 -2.47
N ASN A 380 9.27 2.99 -2.28
CA ASN A 380 8.40 2.81 -1.12
C ASN A 380 6.95 2.64 -1.60
N GLY A 381 6.22 1.70 -1.01
CA GLY A 381 4.82 1.44 -1.34
C GLY A 381 3.88 1.62 -0.16
N GLY A 382 2.58 1.48 -0.42
CA GLY A 382 1.51 1.67 0.57
C GLY A 382 0.99 0.34 1.14
N LEU A 383 0.15 0.42 2.18
CA LEU A 383 -0.61 -0.77 2.62
C LEU A 383 -1.50 -1.33 1.51
N SER A 384 -1.92 -0.52 0.55
CA SER A 384 -2.64 -0.95 -0.64
C SER A 384 -1.88 -1.96 -1.52
N TRP A 385 -0.56 -2.11 -1.35
CA TRP A 385 0.27 -3.13 -2.02
C TRP A 385 0.28 -4.42 -1.19
N ALA A 386 0.34 -4.27 0.14
CA ALA A 386 0.25 -5.39 1.08
C ALA A 386 -1.12 -6.09 1.05
N THR A 387 -2.22 -5.35 0.88
CA THR A 387 -3.59 -5.88 0.80
C THR A 387 -3.76 -6.95 -0.29
N PRO A 388 -3.48 -6.68 -1.58
CA PRO A 388 -3.57 -7.67 -2.66
C PRO A 388 -2.52 -8.78 -2.53
N TYR A 389 -1.35 -8.50 -1.94
CA TYR A 389 -0.37 -9.54 -1.66
C TYR A 389 -0.92 -10.58 -0.68
N LEU A 390 -1.46 -10.11 0.45
CA LEU A 390 -2.07 -10.96 1.47
C LEU A 390 -3.28 -11.73 0.90
N ALA A 391 -4.15 -11.05 0.15
CA ALA A 391 -5.27 -11.68 -0.53
C ALA A 391 -4.81 -12.81 -1.49
N GLY A 392 -3.70 -12.59 -2.21
CA GLY A 392 -3.10 -13.60 -3.07
C GLY A 392 -2.59 -14.81 -2.29
N VAL A 393 -1.91 -14.61 -1.16
CA VAL A 393 -1.44 -15.74 -0.33
C VAL A 393 -2.61 -16.52 0.24
N LEU A 394 -3.68 -15.85 0.68
CA LEU A 394 -4.92 -16.53 1.11
C LEU A 394 -5.55 -17.32 -0.05
N ALA A 395 -5.49 -16.84 -1.29
CA ALA A 395 -5.95 -17.58 -2.47
C ALA A 395 -5.13 -18.85 -2.72
N LEU A 396 -3.80 -18.80 -2.54
CA LEU A 396 -2.94 -19.99 -2.58
C LEU A 396 -3.35 -21.00 -1.51
N GLY A 397 -3.71 -20.53 -0.30
CA GLY A 397 -4.22 -21.36 0.79
C GLY A 397 -5.52 -22.07 0.42
N LEU A 398 -6.47 -21.36 -0.18
CA LEU A 398 -7.73 -21.93 -0.66
C LEU A 398 -7.55 -22.90 -1.84
N GLN A 399 -6.51 -22.75 -2.65
CA GLN A 399 -6.19 -23.75 -3.68
C GLN A 399 -5.79 -25.09 -3.02
N VAL A 400 -5.02 -25.00 -1.94
CA VAL A 400 -4.53 -26.16 -1.19
C VAL A 400 -5.63 -26.80 -0.35
N ASN A 401 -6.46 -25.99 0.31
CA ASN A 401 -7.59 -26.44 1.10
C ASN A 401 -8.85 -25.60 0.79
N PRO A 402 -9.66 -26.02 -0.21
CA PRO A 402 -10.84 -25.28 -0.66
C PRO A 402 -11.93 -25.09 0.39
N SER A 403 -11.91 -25.93 1.44
CA SER A 403 -12.87 -25.93 2.55
C SER A 403 -12.41 -25.17 3.79
N ALA A 404 -11.20 -24.60 3.79
CA ALA A 404 -10.68 -23.86 4.93
C ALA A 404 -11.60 -22.69 5.30
N ALA A 405 -11.87 -22.54 6.59
CA ALA A 405 -12.60 -21.39 7.11
C ALA A 405 -11.70 -20.15 7.15
N PRO A 406 -12.22 -18.93 6.92
CA PRO A 406 -11.42 -17.70 6.97
C PRO A 406 -10.58 -17.55 8.24
N GLU A 407 -11.15 -17.86 9.40
CA GLU A 407 -10.50 -17.79 10.70
C GLU A 407 -9.27 -18.72 10.81
N ASP A 408 -9.34 -19.90 10.22
CA ASP A 408 -8.23 -20.87 10.20
C ASP A 408 -7.09 -20.35 9.31
N LEU A 409 -7.43 -19.73 8.17
CA LEU A 409 -6.45 -19.11 7.28
C LEU A 409 -5.75 -17.94 7.97
N PHE A 410 -6.50 -17.06 8.64
CA PHE A 410 -5.94 -15.92 9.38
C PHE A 410 -5.07 -16.34 10.55
N ALA A 411 -5.46 -17.37 11.30
CA ALA A 411 -4.64 -17.95 12.36
C ALA A 411 -3.34 -18.50 11.78
N ALA A 412 -3.42 -19.30 10.70
CA ALA A 412 -2.27 -19.93 10.08
C ALA A 412 -1.24 -18.91 9.56
N VAL A 413 -1.64 -17.80 8.93
CA VAL A 413 -0.67 -16.78 8.47
C VAL A 413 0.08 -16.12 9.61
N ILE A 414 -0.54 -15.96 10.79
CA ILE A 414 0.10 -15.38 11.98
C ILE A 414 1.02 -16.39 12.68
N GLU A 415 0.55 -17.62 12.86
CA GLU A 415 1.27 -18.68 13.59
C GLU A 415 2.53 -19.13 12.87
N THR A 416 2.52 -19.08 11.54
CA THR A 416 3.63 -19.54 10.68
C THR A 416 4.60 -18.43 10.28
N ALA A 417 4.27 -17.17 10.59
CA ALA A 417 5.08 -16.02 10.23
C ALA A 417 6.52 -16.13 10.74
N TRP A 418 7.47 -15.70 9.93
CA TRP A 418 8.87 -15.60 10.34
C TRP A 418 9.06 -14.46 11.32
N THR A 419 9.95 -14.63 12.30
CA THR A 419 10.47 -13.52 13.08
C THR A 419 11.55 -12.81 12.26
N PHE A 420 11.48 -11.49 12.13
CA PHE A 420 12.46 -10.69 11.39
C PHE A 420 12.68 -9.30 12.03
N GLY A 421 13.73 -8.59 11.62
CA GLY A 421 14.06 -7.24 12.11
C GLY A 421 15.30 -7.19 12.99
N GLU A 422 15.44 -6.12 13.79
CA GLU A 422 16.59 -5.89 14.66
C GLU A 422 16.31 -6.30 16.12
N GLU A 423 17.34 -6.74 16.85
CA GLU A 423 17.20 -7.19 18.25
C GLU A 423 16.51 -6.13 19.11
N GLY A 424 15.39 -6.50 19.75
CA GLY A 424 14.53 -5.58 20.51
C GLY A 424 13.40 -4.91 19.73
N MET A 425 13.38 -5.05 18.39
CA MET A 425 12.33 -4.55 17.48
C MET A 425 11.95 -5.62 16.43
N MET A 426 11.78 -6.86 16.89
CA MET A 426 11.35 -7.99 16.06
C MET A 426 9.90 -7.83 15.61
N GLY A 427 9.63 -8.08 14.33
CA GLY A 427 8.29 -8.18 13.76
C GLY A 427 7.99 -9.60 13.28
N LYS A 428 6.76 -9.79 12.78
CA LYS A 428 6.32 -11.02 12.11
C LYS A 428 6.25 -10.76 10.61
N LEU A 429 6.97 -11.52 9.79
CA LEU A 429 6.94 -11.46 8.33
C LEU A 429 6.12 -12.62 7.79
N LEU A 430 5.25 -12.34 6.82
CA LEU A 430 4.47 -13.37 6.12
C LEU A 430 5.37 -14.50 5.59
N ASN A 431 4.96 -15.74 5.82
CA ASN A 431 5.67 -16.95 5.40
C ASN A 431 4.74 -17.80 4.52
N PRO A 432 4.70 -17.58 3.19
CA PRO A 432 3.78 -18.30 2.31
C PRO A 432 3.95 -19.82 2.38
N ALA A 433 5.19 -20.33 2.37
CA ALA A 433 5.43 -21.77 2.41
C ALA A 433 4.97 -22.41 3.74
N GLY A 434 5.33 -21.80 4.87
CA GLY A 434 4.89 -22.28 6.19
C GLY A 434 3.38 -22.20 6.38
N PHE A 435 2.76 -21.12 5.89
CA PHE A 435 1.30 -20.97 5.87
C PHE A 435 0.65 -22.10 5.08
N LEU A 436 1.11 -22.37 3.85
CA LEU A 436 0.54 -23.42 3.01
C LEU A 436 0.71 -24.81 3.64
N ASP A 437 1.83 -25.08 4.31
CA ASP A 437 2.02 -26.34 5.04
C ASP A 437 1.07 -26.49 6.25
N ALA A 438 0.68 -25.39 6.90
CA ALA A 438 -0.24 -25.40 8.04
C ALA A 438 -1.71 -25.58 7.65
N VAL A 439 -2.09 -25.19 6.43
CA VAL A 439 -3.49 -25.27 5.95
C VAL A 439 -3.79 -26.50 5.08
N ARG A 440 -2.75 -27.27 4.69
CA ARG A 440 -2.86 -28.59 4.07
C ARG A 440 -3.57 -29.59 4.98
#